data_AF-A0A9C7Z7L8-F1
#
_entry.id   AF-A0A9C7Z7L8-F1
#
_cell.length_a   1.000
_cell.length_b   1.000
_cell.length_c   1.000
_cell.angle_alpha   90.00
_cell.angle_beta   90.00
_cell.angle_gamma   90.00
#
_symmetry.space_group_name_H-M   'P 1'
#
loop_
_entity.id
_entity.type
_entity.pdbx_description
1 polymer ?
#
loop_
_entity_poly.entity_id
_entity_poly.type
_entity_poly.pdbx_seq_one_letter_code
_entity_poly.pdbx_strand_id
1 'polypeptide(L)'
;YALQSVLPLLPLKERISDEEKNSDWLWRVHEAQCPDPKERVIWRIEQRPPKHAPLPPATVPAPAYGDLRVSVTEVQGTCTAGMRSGHYALVRGSSLYLPQPFCLYALQAVLPQLPARTRPLLPDDWMVSENKVICPDPAGNVIMRIDRVEDD
;
A
#
# COMPACT_ATOMS: atom_id res chain seq x y z
N TYR A 1 6.37 -7.97 3.09
CA TYR A 1 6.59 -8.80 1.88
C TYR A 1 5.34 -9.53 1.41
N ALA A 2 4.62 -10.25 2.28
CA ALA A 2 3.44 -11.01 1.85
C ALA A 2 2.35 -10.16 1.16
N LEU A 3 1.99 -8.99 1.70
CA LEU A 3 1.01 -8.12 1.04
C LEU A 3 1.50 -7.62 -0.34
N GLN A 4 2.78 -7.31 -0.46
CA GLN A 4 3.38 -6.83 -1.71
C GLN A 4 3.30 -7.87 -2.84
N SER A 5 3.31 -9.17 -2.52
CA SER A 5 3.23 -10.23 -3.53
C SER A 5 1.83 -10.40 -4.14
N VAL A 6 0.77 -9.92 -3.47
CA VAL A 6 -0.61 -10.04 -3.97
C VAL A 6 -1.16 -8.71 -4.51
N LEU A 7 -0.64 -7.57 -4.07
CA LEU A 7 -1.14 -6.25 -4.45
C LEU A 7 -1.22 -5.99 -5.97
N PRO A 8 -0.25 -6.41 -6.81
CA PRO A 8 -0.38 -6.20 -8.26
C PRO A 8 -1.56 -6.93 -8.90
N LEU A 9 -2.04 -8.01 -8.26
CA LEU A 9 -3.14 -8.83 -8.77
C LEU A 9 -4.50 -8.32 -8.34
N LEU A 10 -4.62 -7.67 -7.18
CA LEU A 10 -5.93 -7.27 -6.63
C LEU A 10 -6.67 -6.28 -7.56
N PRO A 11 -6.07 -5.16 -8.01
CA PRO A 11 -6.78 -4.23 -8.91
C PRO A 11 -7.14 -4.87 -10.26
N LEU A 12 -6.26 -5.75 -10.77
CA LEU A 12 -6.53 -6.49 -12.00
C LEU A 12 -7.71 -7.46 -11.83
N LYS A 13 -7.79 -8.11 -10.68
CA LYS A 13 -8.89 -9.01 -10.30
C LYS A 13 -10.18 -8.26 -9.98
N GLU A 14 -10.16 -6.98 -9.68
CA GLU A 14 -11.39 -6.18 -9.58
C GLU A 14 -11.93 -5.75 -10.94
N ARG A 15 -11.12 -5.87 -12.00
CA ARG A 15 -11.54 -5.49 -13.35
C ARG A 15 -12.65 -6.40 -13.85
N ILE A 16 -13.79 -5.80 -14.17
CA ILE A 16 -14.79 -6.42 -15.03
C ILE A 16 -14.28 -6.23 -16.47
N SER A 17 -13.91 -7.33 -17.11
CA SER A 17 -13.49 -7.36 -18.52
C SER A 17 -14.60 -7.98 -19.36
N ASP A 18 -14.81 -7.45 -20.56
CA ASP A 18 -15.73 -8.02 -21.56
C ASP A 18 -15.12 -9.22 -22.30
N GLU A 19 -13.85 -9.54 -22.02
CA GLU A 19 -13.16 -10.70 -22.58
C GLU A 19 -13.71 -12.02 -22.02
N GLU A 20 -13.65 -13.06 -22.84
CA GLU A 20 -14.04 -14.40 -22.41
C GLU A 20 -13.13 -14.87 -21.27
N LYS A 21 -13.68 -15.41 -20.17
CA LYS A 21 -12.89 -15.76 -18.98
C LYS A 21 -11.72 -16.71 -19.26
N ASN A 22 -11.79 -17.51 -20.32
CA ASN A 22 -10.70 -18.45 -20.65
C ASN A 22 -9.60 -17.83 -21.52
N SER A 23 -9.83 -16.66 -22.12
CA SER A 23 -8.85 -15.99 -22.98
C SER A 23 -7.79 -15.23 -22.19
N ASP A 24 -8.11 -14.73 -21.00
CA ASP A 24 -7.16 -14.06 -20.11
C ASP A 24 -6.63 -15.02 -19.04
N TRP A 25 -5.30 -15.13 -18.95
CA TRP A 25 -4.62 -15.96 -17.94
C TRP A 25 -4.96 -15.56 -16.53
N LEU A 26 -5.29 -14.28 -16.31
CA LEU A 26 -5.58 -13.73 -15.00
C LEU A 26 -6.73 -14.51 -14.35
N TRP A 27 -7.76 -14.92 -15.08
CA TRP A 27 -8.89 -15.69 -14.54
C TRP A 27 -8.50 -17.02 -13.90
N ARG A 28 -7.42 -17.65 -14.40
CA ARG A 28 -6.89 -18.92 -13.88
C ARG A 28 -6.05 -18.75 -12.61
N VAL A 29 -5.67 -17.52 -12.26
CA VAL A 29 -4.85 -17.24 -11.08
C VAL A 29 -5.74 -17.12 -9.85
N HIS A 30 -5.69 -18.12 -8.97
CA HIS A 30 -6.44 -18.13 -7.72
C HIS A 30 -5.56 -17.90 -6.49
N GLU A 31 -4.25 -17.99 -6.65
CA GLU A 31 -3.31 -17.96 -5.54
C GLU A 31 -2.10 -17.08 -5.86
N ALA A 32 -1.60 -16.40 -4.84
CA ALA A 32 -0.37 -15.60 -4.90
C ALA A 32 0.48 -15.90 -3.68
N GLN A 33 1.78 -16.08 -3.88
CA GLN A 33 2.67 -16.53 -2.82
C GLN A 33 3.71 -15.48 -2.48
N CYS A 34 3.93 -15.27 -1.17
CA CYS A 34 5.08 -14.53 -0.67
C CYS A 34 6.39 -15.25 -1.08
N PRO A 35 7.45 -14.52 -1.46
CA PRO A 35 8.74 -15.12 -1.84
C PRO A 35 9.54 -15.67 -0.64
N ASP A 36 9.06 -15.54 0.60
CA ASP A 36 9.76 -16.05 1.79
C ASP A 36 9.83 -17.60 1.76
N PRO A 37 11.04 -18.19 1.71
CA PRO A 37 11.19 -19.64 1.64
C PRO A 37 10.96 -20.34 2.99
N LYS A 38 11.07 -19.64 4.12
CA LYS A 38 10.93 -20.18 5.48
C LYS A 38 9.53 -19.99 6.04
N GLU A 39 8.89 -18.87 5.73
CA GLU A 39 7.56 -18.51 6.25
C GLU A 39 6.62 -18.13 5.10
N ARG A 40 6.22 -19.14 4.34
CA ARG A 40 5.39 -18.98 3.14
C ARG A 40 3.96 -18.57 3.50
N VAL A 41 3.58 -17.36 3.09
CA VAL A 41 2.16 -16.94 3.02
C VAL A 41 1.63 -17.23 1.63
N ILE A 42 0.54 -17.99 1.55
CA ILE A 42 -0.23 -18.22 0.32
C ILE A 42 -1.55 -17.46 0.46
N TRP A 43 -1.76 -16.49 -0.42
CA TRP A 43 -3.03 -15.78 -0.54
C TRP A 43 -3.94 -16.54 -1.48
N ARG A 44 -5.20 -16.74 -1.07
CA ARG A 44 -6.27 -17.13 -1.99
C ARG A 44 -7.03 -15.88 -2.43
N ILE A 45 -7.24 -15.72 -3.73
CA ILE A 45 -7.95 -14.60 -4.34
C ILE A 45 -9.32 -15.07 -4.81
N GLU A 46 -10.38 -14.53 -4.20
CA GLU A 46 -11.77 -14.81 -4.55
C GLU A 46 -12.49 -13.52 -4.95
N GLN A 47 -13.04 -13.49 -6.16
CA GLN A 47 -13.92 -12.40 -6.60
C GLN A 47 -15.34 -12.67 -6.10
N ARG A 48 -15.97 -11.69 -5.46
CA ARG A 48 -17.36 -11.76 -5.00
C ARG A 48 -18.11 -10.51 -5.44
N PRO A 49 -19.43 -10.59 -5.69
CA PRO A 49 -20.22 -9.42 -6.03
C PRO A 49 -20.14 -8.37 -4.90
N PRO A 50 -20.08 -7.07 -5.25
CA PRO A 50 -19.91 -6.00 -4.26
C PRO A 50 -21.13 -5.95 -3.33
N LYS A 51 -20.90 -6.17 -2.03
CA LYS A 51 -21.87 -5.96 -0.97
C LYS A 51 -21.21 -5.08 0.09
N HIS A 52 -21.40 -3.77 0.00
CA HIS A 52 -20.76 -2.83 0.93
C HIS A 52 -21.73 -2.46 2.06
N ALA A 53 -21.46 -2.97 3.25
CA ALA A 53 -21.92 -2.34 4.49
C ALA A 53 -20.87 -1.30 4.91
N PRO A 54 -21.26 -0.20 5.60
CA PRO A 54 -20.30 0.74 6.17
C PRO A 54 -19.35 0.00 7.12
N LEU A 55 -18.04 0.20 6.94
CA LEU A 55 -17.05 -0.32 7.88
C LEU A 55 -16.99 0.59 9.11
N PRO A 56 -16.79 0.03 10.32
CA PRO A 56 -16.49 0.84 11.49
C PRO A 56 -15.16 1.59 11.28
N PRO A 57 -14.93 2.69 12.02
CA PRO A 57 -13.65 3.38 12.01
C PRO A 57 -12.52 2.40 12.35
N ALA A 58 -11.41 2.49 11.63
CA ALA A 58 -10.23 1.70 11.94
C ALA A 58 -9.58 2.19 13.22
N THR A 59 -9.30 1.28 14.16
CA THR A 59 -8.50 1.59 15.34
C THR A 59 -7.01 1.58 14.97
N VAL A 60 -6.34 2.71 15.14
CA VAL A 60 -4.90 2.87 14.87
C VAL A 60 -4.21 3.24 16.18
N PRO A 61 -3.09 2.58 16.55
CA PRO A 61 -2.35 2.95 17.75
C PRO A 61 -1.75 4.35 17.59
N ALA A 62 -1.52 5.03 18.72
CA ALA A 62 -0.74 6.26 18.70
C ALA A 62 0.66 5.99 18.12
N PRO A 63 1.20 6.89 17.27
CA PRO A 63 2.57 6.81 16.79
C PRO A 63 3.56 6.78 17.97
N ALA A 64 4.61 5.98 17.85
CA ALA A 64 5.68 5.88 18.82
C ALA A 64 7.04 6.11 18.14
N TYR A 65 8.06 6.46 18.92
CA TYR A 65 9.43 6.61 18.43
C TYR A 65 9.86 5.44 17.55
N GLY A 66 10.40 5.77 16.38
CA GLY A 66 10.93 4.81 15.43
C GLY A 66 9.89 4.17 14.50
N ASP A 67 8.59 4.40 14.70
CA ASP A 67 7.57 4.07 13.70
C ASP A 67 7.82 4.85 12.40
N LEU A 68 7.32 4.35 11.27
CA LEU A 68 7.24 5.13 10.04
C LEU A 68 5.82 5.64 9.83
N ARG A 69 5.70 6.89 9.41
CA ARG A 69 4.46 7.49 8.95
C ARG A 69 4.54 7.81 7.46
N VAL A 70 3.65 7.19 6.70
CA VAL A 70 3.46 7.50 5.27
C VAL A 70 2.32 8.48 5.16
N SER A 71 2.61 9.75 4.91
CA SER A 71 1.60 10.82 4.85
C SER A 71 1.35 11.26 3.42
N VAL A 72 0.09 11.45 3.04
CA VAL A 72 -0.29 12.12 1.80
C VAL A 72 -0.07 13.60 1.97
N THR A 73 0.89 14.15 1.23
CA THR A 73 1.18 15.60 1.28
C THR A 73 0.29 16.35 0.31
N GLU A 74 0.06 15.78 -0.88
CA GLU A 74 -0.62 16.47 -1.97
C GLU A 74 -1.32 15.46 -2.89
N VAL A 75 -2.41 15.90 -3.52
CA VAL A 75 -3.09 15.18 -4.60
C VAL A 75 -3.20 16.13 -5.78
N GLN A 76 -2.43 15.91 -6.84
CA GLN A 76 -2.35 16.82 -7.98
C GLN A 76 -3.41 16.54 -9.05
N GLY A 77 -4.06 15.38 -9.00
CA GLY A 77 -5.16 15.01 -9.89
C GLY A 77 -6.39 14.54 -9.12
N THR A 78 -7.03 13.48 -9.59
CA THR A 78 -8.21 12.88 -8.95
C THR A 78 -7.89 11.45 -8.51
N CYS A 79 -7.73 11.25 -7.20
CA CYS A 79 -7.59 9.90 -6.66
C CYS A 79 -8.97 9.21 -6.62
N THR A 80 -9.18 8.21 -7.47
CA THR A 80 -10.42 7.41 -7.52
C THR A 80 -10.70 6.64 -6.22
N ALA A 81 -9.64 6.31 -5.47
CA ALA A 81 -9.72 5.73 -4.14
C ALA A 81 -10.04 6.75 -3.02
N GLY A 82 -10.21 8.04 -3.35
CA GLY A 82 -10.62 9.07 -2.40
C GLY A 82 -9.57 9.52 -1.41
N MET A 83 -8.27 9.29 -1.68
CA MET A 83 -7.19 9.81 -0.84
C MET A 83 -7.12 11.34 -0.89
N ARG A 84 -6.75 11.96 0.23
CA ARG A 84 -6.65 13.41 0.40
C ARG A 84 -5.41 13.76 1.23
N SER A 85 -4.93 15.00 1.12
CA SER A 85 -3.86 15.51 1.98
C SER A 85 -4.23 15.31 3.46
N GLY A 86 -3.25 14.91 4.28
CA GLY A 86 -3.45 14.57 5.69
C GLY A 86 -3.83 13.11 5.95
N HIS A 87 -4.31 12.36 4.94
CA HIS A 87 -4.41 10.90 5.06
C HIS A 87 -3.03 10.31 5.31
N TYR A 88 -2.95 9.25 6.12
CA TYR A 88 -1.69 8.59 6.41
C TYR A 88 -1.82 7.09 6.61
N ALA A 89 -0.71 6.37 6.52
CA ALA A 89 -0.56 5.01 7.04
C ALA A 89 0.53 5.00 8.09
N LEU A 90 0.33 4.25 9.17
CA LEU A 90 1.34 4.02 10.20
C LEU A 90 1.96 2.64 10.00
N VAL A 91 3.28 2.56 10.10
CA VAL A 91 4.05 1.32 9.97
C VAL A 91 4.86 1.12 11.24
N ARG A 92 4.63 0.00 11.91
CA ARG A 92 5.34 -0.41 13.13
C ARG A 92 5.89 -1.82 12.94
N GLY A 93 7.20 -1.95 12.85
CA GLY A 93 7.84 -3.23 12.53
C GLY A 93 7.31 -3.79 11.20
N SER A 94 6.63 -4.94 11.26
CA SER A 94 5.99 -5.60 10.11
C SER A 94 4.49 -5.30 9.95
N SER A 95 3.93 -4.45 10.80
CA SER A 95 2.50 -4.13 10.84
C SER A 95 2.19 -2.82 10.12
N LEU A 96 1.08 -2.81 9.38
CA LEU A 96 0.54 -1.66 8.66
C LEU A 96 -0.83 -1.29 9.24
N TYR A 97 -1.01 -0.04 9.63
CA TYR A 97 -2.26 0.48 10.17
C TYR A 97 -2.80 1.60 9.28
N LEU A 98 -4.07 1.47 8.87
CA LEU A 98 -4.74 2.37 7.94
C LEU A 98 -5.93 3.03 8.66
N PRO A 99 -5.83 4.30 9.11
CA PRO A 99 -6.92 5.01 9.80
C PRO A 99 -8.10 5.30 8.87
N GLN A 100 -7.81 5.37 7.57
CA GLN A 100 -8.76 5.60 6.51
C GLN A 100 -8.39 4.75 5.28
N PRO A 101 -9.30 4.57 4.31
CA PRO A 101 -8.98 3.89 3.06
C PRO A 101 -7.73 4.48 2.40
N PHE A 102 -6.89 3.59 1.87
CA PHE A 102 -5.63 3.95 1.23
C PHE A 102 -5.56 3.27 -0.13
N CYS A 103 -5.20 4.01 -1.17
CA CYS A 103 -5.16 3.49 -2.53
C CYS A 103 -4.13 2.34 -2.65
N LEU A 104 -4.55 1.23 -3.25
CA LEU A 104 -3.67 0.07 -3.46
C LEU A 104 -2.49 0.39 -4.38
N TYR A 105 -2.66 1.25 -5.40
CA TYR A 105 -1.55 1.70 -6.25
C TYR A 105 -0.54 2.55 -5.48
N ALA A 106 -1.03 3.42 -4.60
CA ALA A 106 -0.18 4.23 -3.73
C ALA A 106 0.59 3.35 -2.74
N LEU A 107 -0.06 2.36 -2.11
CA LEU A 107 0.63 1.37 -1.26
C LEU A 107 1.69 0.58 -2.03
N GLN A 108 1.41 0.16 -3.27
CA GLN A 108 2.38 -0.56 -4.10
C GLN A 108 3.66 0.25 -4.35
N ALA A 109 3.57 1.57 -4.48
CA ALA A 109 4.73 2.44 -4.65
C ALA A 109 5.56 2.59 -3.36
N VAL A 110 4.89 2.60 -2.20
CA VAL A 110 5.52 2.87 -0.90
C VAL A 110 6.13 1.61 -0.27
N LEU A 111 5.41 0.50 -0.27
CA LEU A 111 5.81 -0.73 0.43
C LEU A 111 7.24 -1.22 0.14
N PRO A 112 7.77 -1.15 -1.11
CA PRO A 112 9.14 -1.56 -1.40
C PRO A 112 10.21 -0.75 -0.64
N GLN A 113 9.91 0.49 -0.26
CA GLN A 113 10.89 1.39 0.37
C GLN A 113 10.93 1.27 1.90
N LEU A 114 9.84 0.79 2.52
CA LEU A 114 9.72 0.75 3.98
C LEU A 114 10.84 -0.03 4.68
N PRO A 115 11.28 -1.22 4.21
CA PRO A 115 12.32 -1.99 4.90
C PRO A 115 13.68 -1.29 4.97
N ALA A 116 13.98 -0.42 4.01
CA ALA A 116 15.21 0.36 4.03
C ALA A 116 15.11 1.49 5.07
N ARG A 117 13.94 2.13 5.18
CA ARG A 117 13.72 3.29 6.07
C ARG A 117 13.45 2.93 7.53
N THR A 118 13.11 1.69 7.85
CA THR A 118 13.02 1.24 9.25
C THR A 118 14.39 1.05 9.91
N ARG A 119 15.47 1.07 9.12
CA ARG A 119 16.85 0.94 9.60
C ARG A 119 17.50 2.32 9.73
N PRO A 120 18.51 2.48 10.60
CA PRO A 120 19.36 3.67 10.59
C PRO A 120 19.96 3.87 9.19
N LEU A 121 19.78 5.06 8.63
CA LEU A 121 20.36 5.47 7.35
C LEU A 121 21.64 6.26 7.62
N LEU A 122 22.62 6.14 6.74
CA LEU A 122 23.81 6.98 6.78
C LEU A 122 23.45 8.42 6.40
N PRO A 123 24.13 9.44 6.93
CA PRO A 123 23.83 10.85 6.62
C PRO A 123 23.81 11.16 5.12
N ASP A 124 24.68 10.51 4.34
CA ASP A 124 24.83 10.75 2.90
C ASP A 124 23.96 9.80 2.03
N ASP A 125 23.08 9.00 2.63
CA ASP A 125 22.14 8.17 1.89
C ASP A 125 21.05 9.05 1.25
N TRP A 126 20.84 8.92 -0.06
CA TRP A 126 19.84 9.68 -0.81
C TRP A 126 18.42 9.51 -0.24
N MET A 127 18.12 8.39 0.43
CA MET A 127 16.83 8.19 1.10
C MET A 127 16.61 9.16 2.26
N VAL A 128 17.66 9.73 2.85
CA VAL A 128 17.54 10.77 3.89
C VAL A 128 16.96 12.05 3.29
N SER A 129 17.45 12.47 2.12
CA SER A 129 16.99 13.70 1.45
C SER A 129 15.72 13.50 0.63
N GLU A 130 15.58 12.36 -0.04
CA GLU A 130 14.46 12.04 -0.92
C GLU A 130 13.48 11.13 -0.23
N ASN A 131 12.47 11.69 0.42
CA ASN A 131 11.44 10.94 1.17
C ASN A 131 10.05 10.95 0.53
N LYS A 132 9.96 11.44 -0.71
CA LYS A 132 8.70 11.51 -1.45
C LYS A 132 8.52 10.30 -2.34
N VAL A 133 7.28 9.83 -2.43
CA VAL A 133 6.87 8.73 -3.30
C VAL A 133 5.59 9.14 -4.00
N ILE A 134 5.55 8.95 -5.31
CA ILE A 134 4.42 9.31 -6.15
C ILE A 134 3.62 8.04 -6.47
N CYS A 135 2.30 8.11 -6.33
CA CYS A 135 1.40 7.06 -6.79
C CYS A 135 1.52 6.90 -8.31
N PRO A 136 1.68 5.67 -8.84
CA PRO A 136 1.91 5.44 -10.27
C PRO A 136 0.66 5.69 -11.13
N ASP A 137 -0.51 5.91 -10.52
CA ASP A 137 -1.71 6.31 -11.25
C ASP A 137 -1.57 7.75 -11.77
N PRO A 138 -1.41 7.96 -13.09
CA PRO A 138 -1.18 9.28 -13.66
C PRO A 138 -2.38 10.21 -13.50
N ALA A 139 -3.60 9.66 -13.33
CA ALA A 139 -4.80 10.47 -13.14
C ALA A 139 -4.90 11.00 -11.70
N GLY A 140 -4.39 10.25 -10.72
CA GLY A 140 -4.39 10.64 -9.32
C GLY A 140 -3.21 11.52 -8.94
N ASN A 141 -2.00 11.16 -9.39
CA ASN A 141 -0.73 11.81 -9.09
C ASN A 141 -0.62 12.21 -7.59
N VAL A 142 -0.87 11.22 -6.72
CA VAL A 142 -0.86 11.40 -5.27
C VAL A 142 0.59 11.39 -4.79
N ILE A 143 0.99 12.45 -4.09
CA ILE A 143 2.32 12.60 -3.52
C ILE A 143 2.26 12.21 -2.04
N MET A 144 3.11 11.26 -1.67
CA MET A 144 3.27 10.77 -0.30
C MET A 144 4.67 11.06 0.20
N ARG A 145 4.81 11.21 1.51
CA ARG A 145 6.08 11.35 2.21
C ARG A 145 6.23 10.25 3.25
N ILE A 146 7.41 9.67 3.36
CA ILE A 146 7.73 8.67 4.38
C ILE A 146 8.63 9.32 5.43
N ASP A 147 8.10 9.47 6.64
CA ASP A 147 8.81 10.07 7.77
C ASP A 147 9.01 9.05 8.88
N ARG A 148 10.12 9.15 9.60
CA ARG A 148 10.29 8.46 10.87
C ARG A 148 9.67 9.30 11.97
N VAL A 149 8.95 8.66 12.89
CA VAL A 149 8.41 9.30 14.07
C VAL A 149 9.56 9.47 15.07
N GLU A 150 9.91 10.72 15.34
CA GLU A 150 10.89 11.11 16.35
C GLU A 150 10.17 11.42 17.67
N ASP A 151 10.90 11.47 18.78
CA ASP A 151 10.39 11.98 20.06
C ASP A 151 10.34 13.52 20.00
N ASP A 152 9.31 14.12 20.60
CA ASP A 152 9.18 15.58 20.79
C ASP A 152 10.21 16.12 21.82
#